data_AF-A0A2G9TZ49-F1
#
_entry.id   AF-A0A2G9TZ49-F1
#
_cell.length_a   1.000
_cell.length_b   1.000
_cell.length_c   1.000
_cell.angle_alpha   90.00
_cell.angle_beta   90.00
_cell.angle_gamma   90.00
#
_symmetry.space_group_name_H-M   'P 1'
#
loop_
_entity.id
_entity.type
_entity.pdbx_description
1 polymer ?
#
loop_
_entity_poly.entity_id
_entity_poly.type
_entity_poly.pdbx_seq_one_letter_code
_entity_poly.pdbx_strand_id
1 'polypeptide(L)'
;MQMAGGDARTDQTHVLELKKAHVRDLASIIKAISFREECISMHTGSGATLKMTYDGAGEPVKLILEEDGIVVDMRVQTLTTEEILDFEFDTEDVTFQVIMKSYMLKEAIKELDASSTTVTLSVNNDELSLTTTGEIGKSVTRFPRHSEQIERLECAEPTATFTSCITRDGTF
;
A
#
# COMPACT_ATOMS: atom_id res chain seq x y z
N MET A 1 26.05 -26.87 16.00
CA MET A 1 26.20 -25.60 16.73
C MET A 1 25.00 -24.76 16.38
N GLN A 2 24.04 -24.73 17.30
CA GLN A 2 22.75 -24.06 17.17
C GLN A 2 22.92 -22.65 17.71
N MET A 3 22.55 -21.62 16.93
CA MET A 3 22.32 -20.28 17.45
C MET A 3 20.97 -19.82 16.91
N ALA A 4 20.03 -19.69 17.84
CA ALA A 4 18.69 -19.19 17.64
C ALA A 4 18.74 -17.74 17.15
N GLY A 5 18.21 -17.48 15.95
CA GLY A 5 17.71 -16.16 15.59
C GLY A 5 16.28 -16.09 16.11
N GLY A 6 16.09 -15.47 17.27
CA GLY A 6 14.79 -15.28 17.89
C GLY A 6 13.89 -14.49 16.95
N ASP A 7 12.77 -15.10 16.59
CA ASP A 7 11.61 -14.46 15.98
C ASP A 7 11.09 -13.44 17.00
N ALA A 8 11.43 -12.17 16.80
CA ALA A 8 10.88 -11.07 17.56
C ALA A 8 9.43 -10.89 17.11
N ARG A 9 8.52 -11.71 17.65
CA ARG A 9 7.10 -11.39 17.68
C ARG A 9 6.93 -10.15 18.54
N THR A 10 6.95 -9.00 17.90
CA THR A 10 6.39 -7.78 18.48
C THR A 10 4.89 -7.95 18.54
N ASP A 11 4.37 -8.12 19.75
CA ASP A 11 2.93 -8.13 20.04
C ASP A 11 2.37 -6.70 19.97
N GLN A 12 2.63 -6.02 18.85
CA GLN A 12 2.16 -4.66 18.59
C GLN A 12 0.65 -4.71 18.39
N THR A 13 -0.08 -4.16 19.38
CA THR A 13 -1.52 -4.02 19.31
C THR A 13 -1.87 -2.60 18.87
N HIS A 14 -2.29 -2.45 17.61
CA HIS A 14 -2.79 -1.19 17.06
C HIS A 14 -4.32 -1.19 17.16
N VAL A 15 -4.90 -0.31 17.99
CA VAL A 15 -6.35 -0.26 18.21
C VAL A 15 -6.93 1.03 17.62
N LEU A 16 -7.70 0.86 16.56
CA LEU A 16 -8.51 1.92 15.97
C LEU A 16 -9.94 1.81 16.51
N GLU A 17 -10.36 2.76 17.36
CA GLU A 17 -11.72 2.81 17.89
C GLU A 17 -12.55 3.84 17.11
N LEU A 18 -13.41 3.35 16.22
CA LEU A 18 -14.37 4.18 15.47
C LEU A 18 -15.79 3.90 15.96
N LYS A 19 -16.50 4.95 16.38
CA LYS A 19 -17.94 4.83 16.66
C LYS A 19 -18.67 4.47 15.37
N LYS A 20 -19.53 3.44 15.40
CA LYS A 20 -20.29 2.95 14.22
C LYS A 20 -21.02 4.06 13.44
N ALA A 21 -21.47 5.12 14.13
CA ALA A 21 -22.14 6.26 13.52
C ALA A 21 -21.24 7.08 12.56
N HIS A 22 -19.91 6.97 12.68
CA HIS A 22 -18.93 7.79 11.96
C HIS A 22 -18.08 6.98 10.97
N VAL A 23 -18.47 5.75 10.64
CA VAL A 23 -17.73 4.90 9.68
C VAL A 23 -17.64 5.53 8.28
N ARG A 24 -18.61 6.38 7.91
CA ARG A 24 -18.59 7.11 6.63
C ARG A 24 -17.45 8.13 6.54
N ASP A 25 -16.91 8.56 7.68
CA ASP A 25 -15.81 9.52 7.76
C ASP A 25 -14.43 8.83 7.68
N LEU A 26 -14.39 7.49 7.55
CA LEU A 26 -13.15 6.71 7.50
C LEU A 26 -12.18 7.20 6.42
N ALA A 27 -12.68 7.61 5.25
CA ALA A 27 -11.85 8.15 4.17
C ALA A 27 -11.14 9.46 4.58
N SER A 28 -11.85 10.35 5.26
CA SER A 28 -11.30 11.61 5.79
C SER A 28 -10.25 11.34 6.88
N ILE A 29 -10.51 10.35 7.73
CA ILE A 29 -9.59 9.92 8.79
C ILE A 29 -8.31 9.34 8.18
N ILE A 30 -8.42 8.44 7.20
CA ILE A 30 -7.27 7.86 6.48
C ILE A 30 -6.44 8.96 5.82
N LYS A 31 -7.08 9.91 5.11
CA LYS A 31 -6.36 11.04 4.49
C LYS A 31 -5.65 11.92 5.52
N ALA A 32 -6.27 12.21 6.66
CA ALA A 32 -5.65 12.98 7.72
C ALA A 32 -4.40 12.29 8.30
N ILE A 33 -4.40 10.96 8.36
CA ILE A 33 -3.27 10.15 8.81
C ILE A 33 -2.17 10.10 7.74
N SER A 34 -2.53 9.86 6.47
CA SER A 34 -1.58 9.82 5.34
C SER A 34 -0.87 11.15 5.12
N PHE A 35 -1.51 12.28 5.40
CA PHE A 35 -0.90 13.61 5.28
C PHE A 35 0.19 13.88 6.33
N ARG A 36 0.31 13.04 7.38
CA ARG A 36 1.26 13.22 8.47
C ARG A 36 1.98 11.93 8.85
N GLU A 37 2.55 11.23 7.86
CA GLU A 37 3.45 10.08 8.09
C GLU A 37 4.59 10.42 9.07
N GLU A 38 5.05 11.67 9.11
CA GLU A 38 6.05 12.16 10.06
C GLU A 38 5.61 11.99 11.52
N CYS A 39 4.32 12.13 11.85
CA CYS A 39 3.87 12.05 13.25
C CYS A 39 3.87 10.63 13.80
N ILE A 40 3.57 9.64 12.95
CA ILE A 40 3.64 8.22 13.31
C ILE A 40 5.09 7.74 13.27
N SER A 41 5.92 8.33 12.39
CA SER A 41 7.34 7.97 12.31
C SER A 41 8.19 8.49 13.48
N MET A 42 7.65 9.32 14.39
CA MET A 42 8.41 9.84 15.54
C MET A 42 8.73 8.75 16.58
N HIS A 43 8.03 7.61 16.57
CA HIS A 43 8.16 6.55 17.57
C HIS A 43 8.11 5.16 16.91
N THR A 44 9.03 4.94 15.97
CA THR A 44 9.12 3.70 15.18
C THR A 44 9.84 2.56 15.91
N GLY A 45 9.91 2.57 17.23
CA GLY A 45 10.42 1.40 17.93
C GLY A 45 9.42 0.25 17.86
N SER A 46 9.95 -0.97 17.90
CA SER A 46 9.20 -2.23 17.91
C SER A 46 8.09 -2.31 18.97
N GLY A 47 8.04 -1.42 19.96
CA GLY A 47 7.17 -1.52 21.14
C GLY A 47 6.03 -0.49 21.27
N ALA A 48 5.87 0.44 20.33
CA ALA A 48 4.87 1.50 20.46
C ALA A 48 3.43 0.97 20.30
N THR A 49 2.50 1.48 21.12
CA THR A 49 1.05 1.28 20.96
C THR A 49 0.39 2.56 20.48
N LEU A 50 -0.51 2.45 19.51
CA LEU A 50 -1.28 3.57 18.97
C LEU A 50 -2.76 3.38 19.28
N LYS A 51 -3.34 4.35 19.97
CA LYS A 51 -4.79 4.52 20.12
C LYS A 51 -5.26 5.71 19.30
N MET A 52 -6.24 5.46 18.45
CA MET A 52 -6.86 6.51 17.64
C MET A 52 -8.34 6.65 17.97
N THR A 53 -8.79 7.89 18.15
CA THR A 53 -10.19 8.21 18.42
C THR A 53 -10.65 9.37 17.56
N TYR A 54 -11.91 9.28 17.12
CA TYR A 54 -12.56 10.31 16.31
C TYR A 54 -13.99 10.52 16.81
N ASP A 55 -14.30 11.76 17.19
CA ASP A 55 -15.57 12.12 17.82
C ASP A 55 -16.66 12.55 16.83
N GLY A 56 -16.36 12.58 15.53
CA GLY A 56 -17.32 12.86 14.46
C GLY A 56 -16.94 14.05 13.59
N ALA A 57 -17.76 14.34 12.58
CA ALA A 57 -17.51 15.39 11.59
C ALA A 57 -17.15 16.75 12.24
N GLY A 58 -16.05 17.35 11.77
CA GLY A 58 -15.55 18.64 12.27
C GLY A 58 -14.67 18.55 13.51
N GLU A 59 -14.60 17.40 14.18
CA GLU A 59 -13.66 17.17 15.29
C GLU A 59 -12.29 16.71 14.76
N PRO A 60 -11.19 16.95 15.50
CA PRO A 60 -9.89 16.40 15.12
C PRO A 60 -9.82 14.89 15.37
N VAL A 61 -8.98 14.20 14.59
CA VAL A 61 -8.52 12.86 14.93
C VAL A 61 -7.53 12.98 16.08
N LYS A 62 -7.81 12.29 17.20
CA LYS A 62 -6.90 12.21 18.35
C LYS A 62 -6.07 10.94 18.23
N LEU A 63 -4.76 11.09 18.29
CA LEU A 63 -3.79 10.01 18.28
C LEU A 63 -3.07 10.02 19.63
N ILE A 64 -3.11 8.89 20.34
CA ILE A 64 -2.36 8.67 21.57
C ILE A 64 -1.36 7.56 21.28
N LEU A 65 -0.09 7.89 21.39
CA LEU A 65 1.00 6.96 21.16
C LEU A 65 1.74 6.73 22.47
N GLU A 66 1.95 5.48 22.84
CA GLU A 66 2.67 5.11 24.05
C GLU A 66 3.85 4.19 23.71
N GLU A 67 5.05 4.56 24.15
CA GLU A 67 6.28 3.78 24.02
C GLU A 67 7.14 3.95 25.28
N ASP A 68 7.51 2.85 25.94
CA ASP A 68 8.37 2.85 27.15
C ASP A 68 7.92 3.83 28.26
N GLY A 69 6.60 3.97 28.44
CA GLY A 69 5.99 4.88 29.42
C GLY A 69 5.97 6.37 29.00
N ILE A 70 6.48 6.69 27.82
CA ILE A 70 6.32 8.00 27.18
C ILE A 70 4.99 7.99 26.43
N VAL A 71 4.10 8.91 26.79
CA VAL A 71 2.80 9.10 26.13
C VAL A 71 2.81 10.39 25.34
N VAL A 72 2.48 10.29 24.06
CA VAL A 72 2.36 11.42 23.14
C VAL A 72 0.90 11.55 22.71
N ASP A 73 0.29 12.69 23.03
CA ASP A 73 -1.08 13.05 22.63
C ASP A 73 -1.00 14.06 21.46
N MET A 74 -1.52 13.65 20.30
CA MET A 74 -1.56 14.44 19.08
C MET A 74 -3.00 14.64 18.60
N ARG A 75 -3.28 15.82 18.05
CA ARG A 75 -4.57 16.16 17.45
C ARG A 75 -4.37 16.60 16.01
N VAL A 76 -4.89 15.82 15.08
CA VAL A 76 -4.83 16.10 13.65
C VAL A 76 -6.17 16.67 13.21
N GLN A 77 -6.16 17.91 12.73
CA GLN A 77 -7.37 18.54 12.20
C GLN A 77 -7.84 17.80 10.95
N THR A 78 -9.11 17.47 10.89
CA THR A 78 -9.71 16.86 9.70
C THR A 78 -10.09 17.92 8.68
N LEU A 79 -9.84 17.63 7.42
CA LEU A 79 -10.38 18.39 6.30
C LEU A 79 -11.65 17.70 5.80
N THR A 80 -12.64 18.49 5.41
CA THR A 80 -13.81 17.97 4.70
C THR A 80 -13.33 17.49 3.33
N THR A 81 -13.46 16.19 3.07
CA THR A 81 -13.09 15.63 1.76
C THR A 81 -14.22 15.84 0.77
N GLU A 82 -13.88 16.32 -0.42
CA GLU A 82 -14.76 16.24 -1.58
C GLU A 82 -14.90 14.79 -2.09
N GLU A 83 -15.80 14.59 -3.05
CA GLU A 83 -16.29 13.30 -3.55
C GLU A 83 -15.20 12.20 -3.55
N ILE A 84 -15.57 11.06 -2.96
CA ILE A 84 -14.78 9.85 -3.08
C ILE A 84 -14.84 9.47 -4.56
N LEU A 85 -13.69 9.40 -5.23
CA LEU A 85 -13.58 8.78 -6.54
C LEU A 85 -13.97 7.30 -6.37
N ASP A 86 -15.21 6.99 -6.70
CA ASP A 86 -15.75 5.64 -6.64
C ASP A 86 -15.44 4.96 -7.98
N PHE A 87 -14.29 4.30 -8.03
CA PHE A 87 -13.98 3.41 -9.14
C PHE A 87 -14.75 2.12 -8.90
N GLU A 88 -15.85 1.93 -9.64
CA GLU A 88 -16.55 0.65 -9.64
C GLU A 88 -15.59 -0.44 -10.15
N PHE A 89 -15.12 -1.28 -9.23
CA PHE A 89 -14.37 -2.48 -9.56
C PHE A 89 -15.35 -3.64 -9.65
N ASP A 90 -15.72 -4.01 -10.88
CA ASP A 90 -16.57 -5.16 -11.10
C ASP A 90 -15.76 -6.46 -10.93
N THR A 91 -16.02 -7.17 -9.83
CA THR A 91 -15.38 -8.46 -9.56
C THR A 91 -15.80 -9.56 -10.53
N GLU A 92 -16.89 -9.38 -11.27
CA GLU A 92 -17.37 -10.33 -12.29
C GLU A 92 -16.69 -10.11 -13.66
N ASP A 93 -16.09 -8.92 -13.90
CA ASP A 93 -15.40 -8.55 -15.16
C ASP A 93 -13.89 -8.39 -14.97
N VAL A 94 -13.26 -9.33 -14.27
CA VAL A 94 -11.80 -9.31 -14.03
C VAL A 94 -11.07 -10.06 -15.14
N THR A 95 -10.31 -9.34 -15.98
CA THR A 95 -9.52 -9.93 -17.09
C THR A 95 -8.42 -10.88 -16.60
N PHE A 96 -7.75 -10.54 -15.50
CA PHE A 96 -6.69 -11.35 -14.90
C PHE A 96 -6.57 -11.11 -13.39
N GLN A 97 -6.09 -12.11 -12.66
CA GLN A 97 -5.81 -12.04 -11.22
C GLN A 97 -4.40 -12.56 -10.95
N VAL A 98 -3.58 -11.75 -10.27
CA VAL A 98 -2.25 -12.16 -9.77
C VAL A 98 -2.15 -11.91 -8.27
N ILE A 99 -1.73 -12.93 -7.53
CA ILE A 99 -1.33 -12.83 -6.12
C ILE A 99 0.14 -13.20 -6.07
N MET A 100 0.98 -12.29 -5.56
CA MET A 100 2.43 -12.47 -5.50
C MET A 100 3.01 -11.88 -4.22
N LYS A 101 4.22 -12.30 -3.87
CA LYS A 101 4.96 -11.77 -2.72
C LYS A 101 5.26 -10.28 -2.92
N SER A 102 4.76 -9.44 -2.03
CA SER A 102 4.84 -7.96 -2.15
C SER A 102 6.28 -7.43 -2.24
N TYR A 103 7.24 -8.05 -1.54
CA TYR A 103 8.63 -7.64 -1.61
C TYR A 103 9.22 -7.84 -3.02
N MET A 104 8.78 -8.84 -3.78
CA MET A 104 9.25 -9.05 -5.15
C MET A 104 8.71 -7.98 -6.09
N LEU A 105 7.45 -7.59 -5.94
CA LEU A 105 6.86 -6.49 -6.71
C LEU A 105 7.60 -5.17 -6.41
N LYS A 106 7.95 -4.92 -5.14
CA LYS A 106 8.76 -3.76 -4.74
C LYS A 106 10.11 -3.72 -5.46
N GLU A 107 10.83 -4.84 -5.50
CA GLU A 107 12.10 -4.89 -6.23
C GLU A 107 11.91 -4.71 -7.73
N ALA A 108 10.87 -5.30 -8.33
CA ALA A 108 10.52 -5.11 -9.74
C ALA A 108 10.28 -3.63 -10.09
N ILE A 109 9.56 -2.90 -9.22
CA ILE A 109 9.26 -1.49 -9.41
C ILE A 109 10.54 -0.64 -9.34
N LYS A 110 11.50 -1.01 -8.48
CA LYS A 110 12.80 -0.31 -8.40
C LYS A 110 13.66 -0.51 -9.63
N GLU A 111 13.49 -1.61 -10.36
CA GLU A 111 14.23 -1.92 -11.59
C GLU A 111 13.66 -1.23 -12.83
N LEU A 112 12.49 -0.59 -12.73
CA LEU A 112 11.88 0.14 -13.84
C LEU A 112 12.81 1.27 -14.33
N ASP A 113 12.93 1.40 -15.65
CA ASP A 113 13.82 2.38 -16.25
C ASP A 113 13.35 3.81 -15.92
N ALA A 114 14.24 4.57 -15.29
CA ALA A 114 13.93 5.92 -14.84
C ALA A 114 13.70 6.93 -15.98
N SER A 115 14.15 6.63 -17.19
CA SER A 115 13.95 7.48 -18.37
C SER A 115 12.65 7.15 -19.11
N SER A 116 11.95 6.07 -18.75
CA SER A 116 10.70 5.70 -19.40
C SER A 116 9.53 6.53 -18.88
N THR A 117 8.67 6.98 -19.80
CA THR A 117 7.43 7.71 -19.47
C THR A 117 6.27 6.78 -19.14
N THR A 118 6.37 5.50 -19.47
CA THR A 118 5.30 4.52 -19.30
C THR A 118 5.84 3.20 -18.78
N VAL A 119 5.00 2.48 -18.04
CA VAL A 119 5.21 1.08 -17.67
C VAL A 119 4.11 0.24 -18.29
N THR A 120 4.47 -0.90 -18.84
CA THR A 120 3.54 -1.88 -19.40
C THR A 120 3.52 -3.12 -18.53
N LEU A 121 2.35 -3.43 -17.99
CA LEU A 121 2.02 -4.68 -17.32
C LEU A 121 1.47 -5.65 -18.37
N SER A 122 2.02 -6.85 -18.48
CA SER A 122 1.48 -7.89 -19.37
C SER A 122 1.34 -9.20 -18.62
N VAL A 123 0.17 -9.83 -18.73
CA VAL A 123 -0.18 -11.06 -18.01
C VAL A 123 -0.74 -12.06 -19.00
N ASN A 124 -0.24 -13.28 -18.97
CA ASN A 124 -0.83 -14.45 -19.64
C ASN A 124 -0.89 -15.61 -18.64
N ASN A 125 -1.29 -16.81 -19.08
CA ASN A 125 -1.40 -17.98 -18.19
C ASN A 125 -0.06 -18.59 -17.73
N ASP A 126 1.08 -18.10 -18.24
CA ASP A 126 2.41 -18.61 -17.93
C ASP A 126 3.26 -17.61 -17.14
N GLU A 127 3.07 -16.31 -17.32
CA GLU A 127 3.85 -15.26 -16.66
C GLU A 127 3.13 -13.91 -16.50
N LEU A 128 3.57 -13.17 -15.49
CA LEU A 128 3.39 -11.73 -15.35
C LEU A 128 4.69 -11.04 -15.77
N SER A 129 4.61 -9.93 -16.49
CA SER A 129 5.77 -9.10 -16.82
C SER A 129 5.53 -7.60 -16.65
N LEU A 130 6.57 -6.89 -16.22
CA LEU A 130 6.64 -5.44 -16.18
C LEU A 130 7.68 -4.99 -17.20
N THR A 131 7.31 -4.05 -18.06
CA THR A 131 8.15 -3.58 -19.17
C THR A 131 8.24 -2.07 -19.18
N THR A 132 9.44 -1.53 -19.33
CA THR A 132 9.69 -0.11 -19.62
C THR A 132 10.56 0.03 -20.85
N THR A 133 10.36 1.09 -21.62
CA THR A 133 11.24 1.45 -22.74
C THR A 133 11.79 2.83 -22.46
N GLY A 134 13.06 2.89 -22.08
CA GLY A 134 13.79 4.13 -21.83
C GLY A 134 14.67 4.54 -23.00
N GLU A 135 15.53 5.53 -22.78
CA GLU A 135 16.41 6.12 -23.81
C GLU A 135 17.44 5.13 -24.36
N ILE A 136 17.95 4.24 -23.50
CA ILE A 136 19.04 3.31 -23.83
C ILE A 136 18.55 1.89 -24.15
N GLY A 137 17.26 1.62 -24.02
CA GLY A 137 16.70 0.31 -24.35
C GLY A 137 15.44 -0.07 -23.58
N LYS A 138 15.10 -1.35 -23.70
CA LYS A 138 13.92 -1.96 -23.09
C LYS A 138 14.33 -2.78 -21.86
N SER A 139 13.72 -2.51 -20.72
CA SER A 139 13.80 -3.34 -19.51
C SER A 139 12.55 -4.19 -19.39
N VAL A 140 12.71 -5.47 -19.04
CA VAL A 140 11.60 -6.41 -18.85
C VAL A 140 11.88 -7.31 -17.65
N THR A 141 11.05 -7.18 -16.61
CA THR A 141 11.05 -8.07 -15.43
C THR A 141 9.91 -9.07 -15.58
N ARG A 142 10.18 -10.37 -15.36
CA ARG A 142 9.22 -11.47 -15.56
C ARG A 142 9.06 -12.33 -14.31
N PHE A 143 7.83 -12.74 -14.07
CA PHE A 143 7.39 -13.55 -12.95
C PHE A 143 6.64 -14.78 -13.49
N PRO A 144 7.33 -15.92 -13.65
CA PRO A 144 6.69 -17.16 -14.08
C PRO A 144 5.62 -17.62 -13.07
N ARG A 145 4.51 -18.17 -13.57
CA ARG A 145 3.39 -18.69 -12.78
C ARG A 145 3.81 -19.71 -11.72
N HIS A 146 4.80 -20.54 -12.04
CA HIS A 146 5.31 -21.59 -11.14
C HIS A 146 6.53 -21.16 -10.31
N SER A 147 6.86 -19.87 -10.29
CA SER A 147 7.90 -19.36 -9.40
C SER A 147 7.38 -19.29 -7.96
N GLU A 148 8.27 -19.40 -6.98
CA GLU A 148 7.91 -19.23 -5.56
C GLU A 148 7.40 -17.81 -5.21
N GLN A 149 7.43 -16.90 -6.17
CA GLN A 149 7.06 -15.50 -6.01
C GLN A 149 5.58 -15.28 -6.33
N ILE A 150 4.99 -16.15 -7.14
CA ILE A 150 3.59 -16.12 -7.55
C ILE A 150 2.81 -17.15 -6.73
N GLU A 151 1.78 -16.71 -6.02
CA GLU A 151 0.85 -17.57 -5.28
C GLU A 151 -0.36 -17.95 -6.15
N ARG A 152 -0.81 -17.01 -6.99
CA ARG A 152 -1.91 -17.21 -7.93
C ARG A 152 -1.66 -16.38 -9.18
N LEU A 153 -1.91 -16.97 -10.34
CA LEU A 153 -1.95 -16.27 -11.61
C LEU A 153 -3.00 -16.94 -12.50
N GLU A 154 -3.99 -16.16 -12.88
CA GLU A 154 -5.12 -16.53 -13.73
C GLU A 154 -5.37 -15.41 -14.73
N CYS A 155 -5.53 -15.75 -16.00
CA CYS A 155 -5.81 -14.79 -17.07
C CYS A 155 -6.87 -15.39 -17.99
N ALA A 156 -7.99 -14.68 -18.16
CA ALA A 156 -9.10 -15.14 -19.01
C ALA A 156 -8.74 -15.04 -20.50
N GLU A 157 -7.90 -14.07 -20.85
CA GLU A 157 -7.44 -13.83 -22.21
C GLU A 157 -6.10 -14.53 -22.50
N PRO A 158 -5.73 -14.73 -23.80
CA PRO A 158 -4.42 -15.26 -24.16
C PRO A 158 -3.27 -14.44 -23.57
N THR A 159 -3.39 -13.11 -23.63
CA THR A 159 -2.49 -12.15 -23.00
C THR A 159 -3.25 -10.84 -22.79
N ALA A 160 -3.33 -10.36 -21.54
CA ALA A 160 -3.84 -9.04 -21.20
C ALA A 160 -2.67 -8.07 -21.03
N THR A 161 -2.74 -6.87 -21.60
CA THR A 161 -1.65 -5.88 -21.56
C THR A 161 -2.19 -4.48 -21.23
N PHE A 162 -1.59 -3.85 -20.22
CA PHE A 162 -1.97 -2.52 -19.72
C PHE A 162 -0.75 -1.62 -19.68
N THR A 163 -0.81 -0.48 -20.36
CA THR A 163 0.26 0.52 -20.35
C THR A 163 -0.23 1.76 -19.61
N SER A 164 0.48 2.14 -18.55
CA SER A 164 0.18 3.33 -17.76
C SER A 164 1.35 4.31 -17.81
N CYS A 165 1.03 5.61 -17.77
CA CYS A 165 2.03 6.65 -17.57
C CYS A 165 2.65 6.53 -16.17
N ILE A 166 3.95 6.74 -16.06
CA ILE A 166 4.66 6.83 -14.78
C ILE A 166 4.57 8.30 -14.33
N THR A 167 3.60 8.62 -13.47
CA THR A 167 3.53 9.92 -12.80
C THR A 167 4.56 9.94 -11.68
N ARG A 168 5.62 10.74 -11.87
CA ARG A 168 6.73 10.87 -10.90
C ARG A 168 6.53 12.00 -9.90
N ASP A 169 5.51 12.81 -10.14
CA ASP A 169 5.20 13.94 -9.28
C ASP A 169 4.42 13.38 -8.09
N GLY A 170 5.09 13.28 -6.94
CA GLY A 170 4.50 12.91 -5.65
C GLY A 170 3.51 13.94 -5.10
N THR A 171 2.79 14.63 -5.98
CA THR A 171 1.65 15.47 -5.69
C THR A 171 0.40 14.70 -6.08
N PHE A 172 -0.22 14.09 -5.07
CA PHE A 172 -1.66 13.82 -5.10
C PHE A 172 -2.44 15.14 -4.99
#